data_AF-A0AAW4BHK3-F1
#
_entry.id   AF-A0AAW4BHK3-F1
#
_cell.length_a   1.000
_cell.length_b   1.000
_cell.length_c   1.000
_cell.angle_alpha   90.00
_cell.angle_beta   90.00
_cell.angle_gamma   90.00
#
_symmetry.space_group_name_H-M   'P 1'
#
loop_
_entity.id
_entity.type
_entity.pdbx_description
1 polymer ?
#
loop_
_entity_poly.entity_id
_entity_poly.type
_entity_poly.pdbx_seq_one_letter_code
_entity_poly.pdbx_strand_id
1 'polypeptide(L)'
;EHDAFLSKLLREVQRKIDIVSPWLQLDKLQSTGQLELLKTALHKGVQITIHTDRHFNTTVANHPDTNKIKAFRHCCAILEQLGIVINVINGVHSKSVFADDRYMAVGSFNWFSASRSGK
;
A
#
# COMPACT_ATOMS: atom_id res chain seq x y z
N GLU A 1 10.76 9.09 8.75
CA GLU A 1 9.58 9.76 9.34
C GLU A 1 8.27 9.14 8.86
N HIS A 2 7.99 9.13 7.56
CA HIS A 2 6.73 8.59 7.01
C HIS A 2 6.46 7.11 7.31
N ASP A 3 7.47 6.23 7.24
CA ASP A 3 7.31 4.82 7.62
C ASP A 3 6.96 4.65 9.10
N ALA A 4 7.55 5.48 9.98
CA ALA A 4 7.26 5.46 11.41
C ALA A 4 5.83 5.94 11.68
N PHE A 5 5.38 6.97 10.95
CA PHE A 5 4.00 7.44 10.99
C PHE A 5 3.02 6.35 10.56
N LEU A 6 3.19 5.74 9.39
CA LEU A 6 2.29 4.69 8.91
C LEU A 6 2.31 3.49 9.86
N SER A 7 3.48 3.12 10.37
CA SER A 7 3.61 2.01 11.33
C SER A 7 2.90 2.30 12.64
N LYS A 8 2.97 3.54 13.14
CA LYS A 8 2.23 3.98 14.33
C LYS A 8 0.74 3.94 14.06
N LEU A 9 0.29 4.49 12.93
CA LEU A 9 -1.12 4.51 12.55
C LEU A 9 -1.70 3.09 12.42
N LEU A 10 -0.98 2.16 11.78
CA LEU A 10 -1.39 0.74 11.69
C LEU A 10 -1.46 0.04 13.05
N ARG A 11 -0.67 0.49 14.04
CA ARG A 11 -0.76 -0.05 15.40
C ARG A 11 -1.95 0.48 16.19
N GLU A 12 -2.33 1.74 15.94
CA GLU A 12 -3.33 2.48 16.69
C GLU A 12 -4.74 2.42 16.09
N VAL A 13 -4.86 2.18 14.78
CA VAL A 13 -6.14 2.06 14.08
C VAL A 13 -7.01 0.95 14.69
N GLN A 14 -8.31 1.23 14.83
CA GLN A 14 -9.26 0.38 15.52
C GLN A 14 -10.37 -0.18 14.63
N ARG A 15 -10.82 0.57 13.61
CA ARG A 15 -12.00 0.21 12.80
C ARG A 15 -11.65 0.05 11.33
N LYS A 16 -11.05 1.07 10.71
CA LYS A 16 -10.75 1.05 9.28
C LYS A 16 -9.58 1.94 8.89
N ILE A 17 -8.89 1.56 7.82
CA ILE A 17 -7.87 2.37 7.17
C ILE A 17 -7.97 2.24 5.64
N ASP A 18 -7.96 3.39 4.97
CA ASP A 18 -7.90 3.51 3.51
C ASP A 18 -6.55 4.11 3.12
N ILE A 19 -5.78 3.40 2.30
CA ILE A 19 -4.43 3.79 1.90
C ILE A 19 -4.39 3.97 0.39
N VAL A 20 -4.16 5.19 -0.05
CA VAL A 20 -3.98 5.55 -1.47
C VAL A 20 -2.49 5.63 -1.76
N SER A 21 -1.98 4.73 -2.60
CA SER A 21 -0.57 4.71 -3.03
C SER A 21 -0.48 4.25 -4.49
N PRO A 22 0.06 5.08 -5.41
CA PRO A 22 0.12 4.74 -6.83
C PRO A 22 0.91 3.46 -7.11
N TRP A 23 1.93 3.19 -6.30
CA TRP A 23 2.76 2.00 -6.40
C TRP A 23 2.54 1.08 -5.20
N LEU A 24 2.56 -0.24 -5.46
CA LEU A 24 2.36 -1.29 -4.49
C LEU A 24 3.33 -2.45 -4.80
N GLN A 25 4.30 -2.68 -3.91
CA GLN A 25 5.34 -3.68 -4.12
C GLN A 25 5.45 -4.61 -2.92
N LEU A 26 5.28 -5.92 -3.15
CA LEU A 26 5.30 -6.93 -2.09
C LEU A 26 6.64 -6.95 -1.33
N ASP A 27 7.76 -6.95 -2.05
CA ASP A 27 9.10 -6.96 -1.45
C ASP A 27 9.32 -5.75 -0.53
N LYS A 28 8.72 -4.59 -0.86
CA LYS A 28 8.79 -3.39 -0.01
C LYS A 28 7.93 -3.52 1.22
N LEU A 29 6.72 -4.05 1.11
CA LEU A 29 5.86 -4.34 2.27
C LEU A 29 6.55 -5.31 3.25
N GLN A 30 7.24 -6.33 2.73
CA GLN A 30 7.96 -7.32 3.52
C GLN A 30 9.22 -6.73 4.16
N SER A 31 10.11 -6.13 3.38
CA SER A 31 11.39 -5.58 3.87
C SER A 31 11.23 -4.42 4.85
N THR A 32 10.10 -3.73 4.83
CA THR A 32 9.80 -2.64 5.79
C THR A 32 9.03 -3.10 7.02
N GLY A 33 8.62 -4.38 7.09
CA GLY A 33 7.77 -4.91 8.16
C GLY A 33 6.31 -4.44 8.10
N GLN A 34 5.92 -3.67 7.09
CA GLN A 34 4.55 -3.18 6.92
C GLN A 34 3.56 -4.33 6.68
N LEU A 35 3.97 -5.41 6.00
CA LEU A 35 3.11 -6.58 5.80
C LEU A 35 2.65 -7.19 7.13
N GLU A 36 3.54 -7.29 8.12
CA GLU A 36 3.20 -7.84 9.43
C GLU A 36 2.30 -6.90 10.24
N LEU A 37 2.46 -5.59 10.08
CA LEU A 37 1.57 -4.60 10.68
C LEU A 37 0.16 -4.65 10.07
N LEU A 38 0.05 -4.83 8.75
CA LEU A 38 -1.23 -5.05 8.07
C LEU A 38 -1.92 -6.31 8.61
N LYS A 39 -1.21 -7.44 8.69
CA LYS A 39 -1.73 -8.69 9.29
C LYS A 39 -2.20 -8.50 10.73
N THR A 40 -1.40 -7.80 11.53
CA THR A 40 -1.76 -7.51 12.94
C THR A 40 -3.02 -6.67 13.03
N ALA A 41 -3.19 -5.66 12.18
CA ALA A 41 -4.40 -4.85 12.14
C ALA A 41 -5.62 -5.67 11.69
N LEU A 42 -5.47 -6.53 10.67
CA LEU A 42 -6.53 -7.45 10.24
C LEU A 42 -6.96 -8.41 11.36
N HIS A 43 -6.02 -8.97 12.11
CA HIS A 43 -6.32 -9.83 13.27
C HIS A 43 -7.08 -9.09 14.38
N LYS A 44 -6.93 -7.77 14.49
CA LYS A 44 -7.73 -6.93 15.41
C LYS A 44 -9.13 -6.61 14.87
N GLY A 45 -9.46 -7.05 13.65
CA GLY A 45 -10.73 -6.78 12.98
C GLY A 45 -10.77 -5.45 12.21
N VAL A 46 -9.62 -4.81 11.98
CA VAL A 46 -9.55 -3.56 11.21
C VAL A 46 -9.83 -3.84 9.74
N GLN A 47 -10.74 -3.07 9.14
CA GLN A 47 -10.99 -3.09 7.70
C GLN A 47 -9.87 -2.33 6.98
N ILE A 48 -9.22 -2.97 6.02
CA ILE A 48 -8.10 -2.37 5.27
C ILE A 48 -8.46 -2.32 3.79
N THR A 49 -8.43 -1.11 3.23
CA THR A 49 -8.57 -0.87 1.79
C THR A 49 -7.30 -0.22 1.25
N ILE A 50 -6.78 -0.73 0.13
CA ILE A 50 -5.68 -0.11 -0.60
C ILE A 50 -6.16 0.31 -1.98
N HIS A 51 -5.96 1.57 -2.31
CA HIS A 51 -6.20 2.12 -3.63
C HIS A 51 -4.87 2.33 -4.34
N THR A 52 -4.70 1.70 -5.51
CA THR A 52 -3.44 1.75 -6.24
C THR A 52 -3.67 1.90 -7.73
N ASP A 53 -2.62 2.27 -8.45
CA ASP A 53 -2.71 2.56 -9.88
C ASP A 53 -2.27 1.37 -10.74
N ARG A 54 -3.01 1.06 -11.80
CA ARG A 54 -2.62 -0.01 -12.72
C ARG A 54 -1.32 0.32 -13.47
N HIS A 55 -1.27 1.48 -14.13
CA HIS A 55 -0.20 1.87 -15.05
C HIS A 55 1.16 1.89 -14.36
N PHE A 56 1.25 2.47 -13.18
CA PHE A 56 2.48 2.56 -12.39
C PHE A 56 3.04 1.20 -11.95
N ASN A 57 2.14 0.23 -11.74
CA ASN A 57 2.53 -1.12 -11.33
C ASN A 57 2.75 -2.07 -12.50
N THR A 58 2.33 -1.74 -13.72
CA THR A 58 2.42 -2.64 -14.89
C THR A 58 3.33 -2.15 -16.02
N THR A 59 3.95 -0.98 -15.92
CA THR A 59 4.74 -0.40 -17.02
C THR A 59 6.19 -0.02 -16.65
N VAL A 60 7.07 -0.02 -17.66
CA VAL A 60 8.41 0.56 -17.67
C VAL A 60 8.51 1.48 -18.89
N ALA A 61 8.99 2.71 -18.69
CA ALA A 61 9.03 3.73 -19.76
C ALA A 61 7.68 3.90 -20.49
N ASN A 62 6.57 3.82 -19.74
CA ASN A 62 5.18 3.86 -20.25
C ASN A 62 4.77 2.69 -21.18
N HIS A 63 5.57 1.63 -21.28
CA HIS A 63 5.21 0.41 -22.00
C HIS A 63 4.90 -0.73 -21.01
N PRO A 64 3.90 -1.59 -21.30
CA PRO A 64 3.62 -2.76 -20.48
C PRO A 64 4.86 -3.64 -20.29
N ASP A 65 5.13 -4.03 -19.05
CA ASP A 65 6.23 -4.91 -18.69
C ASP A 65 5.70 -6.19 -18.03
N THR A 66 6.00 -7.34 -18.64
CA THR A 66 5.49 -8.64 -18.22
C THR A 66 5.90 -9.00 -16.80
N ASN A 67 7.10 -8.62 -16.37
CA ASN A 67 7.61 -8.96 -15.04
C ASN A 67 6.91 -8.13 -13.96
N LYS A 68 6.75 -6.82 -14.20
CA LYS A 68 5.96 -5.92 -13.34
C LYS A 68 4.51 -6.36 -13.25
N ILE A 69 3.88 -6.73 -14.37
CA ILE A 69 2.51 -7.27 -14.38
C ILE A 69 2.40 -8.51 -13.50
N LYS A 70 3.31 -9.47 -13.63
CA LYS A 70 3.32 -10.70 -12.82
C LYS A 70 3.53 -10.38 -11.33
N ALA A 71 4.51 -9.54 -11.01
CA ALA A 71 4.81 -9.15 -9.64
C ALA A 71 3.64 -8.41 -8.98
N PHE A 72 2.99 -7.49 -9.71
CA PHE A 72 1.83 -6.76 -9.21
C PHE A 72 0.64 -7.68 -8.98
N ARG A 73 0.32 -8.57 -9.93
CA ARG A 73 -0.76 -9.57 -9.76
C ARG A 73 -0.49 -10.49 -8.57
N HIS A 74 0.75 -10.92 -8.39
CA HIS A 74 1.14 -11.72 -7.23
C HIS A 74 0.97 -10.94 -5.92
N CYS A 75 1.40 -9.67 -5.89
CA CYS A 75 1.23 -8.81 -4.72
C CYS A 75 -0.25 -8.62 -4.36
N CYS A 76 -1.12 -8.30 -5.32
CA CYS A 76 -2.56 -8.20 -5.10
C CYS A 76 -3.14 -9.49 -4.54
N ALA A 77 -2.83 -10.64 -5.17
CA ALA A 77 -3.34 -11.93 -4.73
C ALA A 77 -2.94 -12.26 -3.27
N ILE A 78 -1.69 -11.98 -2.87
CA ILE A 78 -1.24 -12.17 -1.49
C ILE A 78 -2.00 -11.27 -0.52
N LEU A 79 -2.22 -9.99 -0.86
CA LEU A 79 -2.91 -9.05 0.03
C LEU A 79 -4.41 -9.36 0.12
N GLU A 80 -5.05 -9.71 -0.99
CA GLU A 80 -6.45 -10.14 -1.03
C GLU A 80 -6.68 -11.43 -0.24
N GLN A 81 -5.76 -12.40 -0.31
CA GLN A 81 -5.81 -13.62 0.51
C GLN A 81 -5.74 -13.34 2.01
N LEU A 82 -5.12 -12.23 2.43
CA LEU A 82 -5.12 -11.80 3.83
C LEU A 82 -6.45 -11.13 4.25
N GLY A 83 -7.33 -10.82 3.31
CA GLY A 83 -8.59 -10.10 3.54
C GLY A 83 -8.50 -8.58 3.32
N ILE A 84 -7.44 -8.09 2.66
CA ILE A 84 -7.31 -6.68 2.30
C ILE A 84 -8.09 -6.43 1.00
N VAL A 85 -8.89 -5.36 0.97
CA VAL A 85 -9.57 -4.93 -0.26
C VAL A 85 -8.60 -4.13 -1.11
N ILE A 86 -8.36 -4.57 -2.35
CA ILE A 86 -7.49 -3.86 -3.31
C ILE A 86 -8.33 -3.24 -4.42
N ASN A 87 -8.29 -1.92 -4.51
CA ASN A 87 -8.92 -1.15 -5.58
C ASN A 87 -7.85 -0.72 -6.59
N VAL A 88 -7.80 -1.41 -7.73
CA VAL A 88 -6.92 -1.06 -8.85
C VAL A 88 -7.63 -0.07 -9.77
N ILE A 89 -7.16 1.17 -9.79
CA ILE A 89 -7.77 2.30 -10.49
C ILE A 89 -6.77 2.84 -11.54
N ASN A 90 -7.25 3.59 -12.53
CA ASN A 90 -6.39 4.30 -13.47
C ASN A 90 -6.27 5.77 -13.08
N GLY A 91 -5.05 6.31 -13.08
CA GLY A 91 -4.76 7.73 -12.83
C GLY A 91 -4.63 8.09 -11.35
N VAL A 92 -4.35 7.13 -10.46
CA VAL A 92 -4.12 7.45 -9.04
C VAL A 92 -2.70 7.99 -8.88
N HIS A 93 -2.58 9.29 -8.60
CA HIS A 93 -1.30 9.93 -8.26
C HIS A 93 -1.26 10.43 -6.81
N SER A 94 -2.41 10.53 -6.14
CA SER A 94 -2.52 10.95 -4.75
C SER A 94 -1.86 9.94 -3.82
N LYS A 95 -1.26 10.44 -2.73
CA LYS A 95 -0.70 9.59 -1.67
C LYS A 95 -1.28 10.05 -0.35
N SER A 96 -2.23 9.27 0.14
CA SER A 96 -3.08 9.69 1.26
C SER A 96 -3.43 8.49 2.10
N VAL A 97 -3.59 8.72 3.40
CA VAL A 97 -4.04 7.70 4.35
C VAL A 97 -5.17 8.30 5.17
N PHE A 98 -6.25 7.54 5.31
CA PHE A 98 -7.41 7.89 6.13
C PHE A 98 -7.62 6.76 7.14
N ALA A 99 -7.84 7.08 8.41
CA ALA A 99 -8.10 6.05 9.42
C ALA A 99 -9.18 6.49 10.41
N ASP A 100 -10.07 5.54 10.75
CA ASP A 100 -11.12 5.65 11.76
C ASP A 100 -12.01 6.91 11.68
N ASP A 101 -12.15 7.51 10.50
CA ASP A 101 -12.85 8.80 10.27
C ASP A 101 -12.27 9.98 11.08
N ARG A 102 -11.03 9.86 11.57
CA ARG A 102 -10.40 10.85 12.46
C ARG A 102 -9.02 11.30 12.00
N TYR A 103 -8.28 10.41 11.34
CA TYR A 103 -6.92 10.69 10.92
C TYR A 103 -6.87 10.82 9.40
N MET A 104 -6.16 11.84 8.93
CA MET A 104 -5.85 12.04 7.53
C MET A 104 -4.40 12.48 7.40
N ALA A 105 -3.66 11.80 6.53
CA ALA A 105 -2.33 12.22 6.10
C ALA A 105 -2.32 12.34 4.57
N VAL A 106 -1.75 13.42 4.07
CA VAL A 106 -1.52 13.65 2.63
C VAL A 106 -0.07 14.06 2.44
N GLY A 107 0.59 13.50 1.44
CA GLY A 107 1.97 13.86 1.14
C GLY A 107 2.42 13.41 -0.23
N SER A 108 3.70 13.64 -0.53
CA SER A 108 4.37 13.15 -1.75
C SER A 108 5.00 11.76 -1.56
N PHE A 109 4.96 11.21 -0.34
CA PHE A 109 5.61 9.96 0.03
C PHE A 109 4.83 8.73 -0.43
N ASN A 110 5.51 7.77 -1.05
CA ASN A 110 4.92 6.50 -1.48
C ASN A 110 4.92 5.49 -0.33
N TRP A 111 3.74 5.23 0.23
CA TRP A 111 3.57 4.39 1.42
C TRP A 111 4.10 2.96 1.25
N PHE A 112 3.98 2.38 0.04
CA PHE A 112 4.25 0.96 -0.22
C PHE A 112 5.30 0.65 -1.30
N SER A 113 6.08 1.66 -1.71
CA SER A 113 7.09 1.46 -2.76
C SER A 113 8.35 2.30 -2.61
N ALA A 114 8.46 3.13 -1.57
CA ALA A 114 9.64 3.95 -1.37
C ALA A 114 10.91 3.09 -1.26
N SER A 115 11.79 3.19 -2.25
CA SER A 115 13.13 2.59 -2.23
C SER A 115 14.06 3.42 -1.36
N ARG A 116 14.74 2.76 -0.42
CA ARG A 116 15.68 3.39 0.53
C ARG A 116 17.11 3.57 -0.01
N SER A 117 17.38 3.14 -1.23
CA SER A 117 18.64 3.43 -1.93
C SER A 117 18.53 4.83 -2.55
N GLY A 118 18.68 5.84 -1.71
CA GLY A 118 18.95 7.21 -2.10
C GLY A 118 20.38 7.56 -1.74
N LYS A 119 21.32 7.13 -2.59
CA LYS A 119 22.59 7.80 -2.90
C LYS A 119 22.96 7.42 -4.32
#